data_AF-A0A1C4H5E8-F1
#
_entry.id   AF-A0A1C4H5E8-F1
#
_cell.length_a   1.000
_cell.length_b   1.000
_cell.length_c   1.000
_cell.angle_alpha   90.00
_cell.angle_beta   90.00
_cell.angle_gamma   90.00
#
_symmetry.space_group_name_H-M   'P 1'
#
loop_
_entity.id
_entity.type
_entity.pdbx_description
1 polymer ?
#
loop_
_entity_poly.entity_id
_entity_poly.type
_entity_poly.pdbx_seq_one_letter_code
_entity_poly.pdbx_strand_id
1 'polypeptide(L)' 'MTGIKDVAEVAGVVVSTVSYVLSGRRSISAKTTNRVMEAVDMLGYVPDASAKTMRGRFNHVVSIACRFL' A
#
# COMPACT_ATOMS: atom_id res chain seq x y z
N MET A 1 2.35 -15.87 5.56
CA MET A 1 1.26 -15.09 4.92
C MET A 1 1.90 -13.82 4.38
N THR A 2 2.08 -13.72 3.07
CA THR A 2 2.74 -12.55 2.47
C THR A 2 1.75 -11.41 2.34
N GLY A 3 2.02 -10.29 2.98
CA GLY A 3 1.11 -9.15 3.07
C GLY A 3 1.69 -7.88 2.44
N ILE A 4 0.88 -6.82 2.41
CA ILE A 4 1.27 -5.51 1.87
C ILE A 4 2.48 -4.88 2.59
N LYS A 5 2.76 -5.32 3.82
CA LYS A 5 3.95 -4.89 4.59
C LYS A 5 5.23 -5.47 4.00
N ASP A 6 5.21 -6.73 3.62
CA ASP A 6 6.37 -7.42 3.04
C ASP A 6 6.70 -6.83 1.66
N VAL A 7 5.66 -6.53 0.87
CA VAL A 7 5.80 -5.80 -0.41
C VAL A 7 6.47 -4.44 -0.20
N ALA A 8 6.09 -3.70 0.85
CA ALA A 8 6.65 -2.40 1.15
C ALA A 8 8.14 -2.49 1.53
N GLU A 9 8.50 -3.49 2.33
CA GLU A 9 9.88 -3.77 2.72
C GLU A 9 10.76 -4.12 1.52
N VAL A 10 10.34 -5.06 0.68
CA VAL A 10 11.09 -5.47 -0.53
C VAL A 10 11.21 -4.33 -1.54
N ALA A 11 10.13 -3.57 -1.75
CA ALA A 11 10.17 -2.41 -2.65
C ALA A 11 10.96 -1.23 -2.07
N GLY A 12 11.29 -1.23 -0.77
CA GLY A 12 11.99 -0.14 -0.08
C GLY A 12 11.15 1.14 0.01
N VAL A 13 9.85 0.99 0.27
CA VAL A 13 8.88 2.09 0.40
C VAL A 13 7.98 1.90 1.62
N VAL A 14 7.20 2.92 1.97
CA VAL A 14 6.18 2.78 3.02
C VAL A 14 4.90 2.12 2.50
N VAL A 15 4.16 1.44 3.37
CA VAL A 15 2.90 0.73 3.03
C VAL A 15 1.88 1.61 2.31
N SER A 16 1.79 2.90 2.67
CA SER A 16 0.90 3.85 2.00
C SER A 16 1.25 4.05 0.53
N THR A 17 2.53 4.00 0.17
CA THR A 17 3.00 4.08 -1.22
C THR A 17 2.55 2.87 -2.01
N VAL A 18 2.69 1.66 -1.45
CA VAL A 18 2.20 0.43 -2.06
C VAL A 18 0.68 0.51 -2.28
N SER A 19 -0.06 0.95 -1.26
CA SER A 19 -1.51 1.14 -1.35
C SER A 19 -1.90 2.11 -2.48
N TYR A 20 -1.17 3.22 -2.63
CA TYR A 20 -1.43 4.18 -3.71
C TYR A 20 -1.10 3.62 -5.09
N VAL A 21 0.02 2.91 -5.24
CA VAL A 21 0.40 2.25 -6.50
C VAL A 21 -0.68 1.25 -6.91
N LEU A 22 -1.11 0.38 -5.99
CA LEU A 22 -2.14 -0.64 -6.26
C LEU A 22 -3.54 -0.05 -6.46
N SER A 23 -3.84 1.11 -5.86
CA SER A 23 -5.15 1.77 -5.99
C SER A 23 -5.24 2.69 -7.22
N GLY A 24 -4.11 3.07 -7.83
CA GLY A 24 -4.07 4.00 -8.97
C GLY A 24 -4.54 5.43 -8.68
N ARG A 25 -4.78 5.77 -7.41
CA ARG A 25 -5.43 7.05 -7.01
C ARG A 25 -4.50 8.27 -7.02
N ARG A 26 -3.19 8.07 -7.13
CA ARG A 26 -2.19 9.14 -7.11
C ARG A 26 -1.10 8.85 -8.14
N SER A 27 -0.68 9.89 -8.88
CA SER A 27 0.50 9.82 -9.74
C SER A 27 1.74 9.63 -8.88
N ILE A 28 2.35 8.44 -8.99
CA ILE A 28 3.63 8.07 -8.38
C ILE A 28 4.62 7.90 -9.54
N SER A 29 5.90 8.22 -9.29
CA SER A 29 6.93 8.11 -10.31
C SER A 29 6.99 6.69 -10.88
N ALA A 30 7.17 6.56 -12.20
CA ALA A 30 7.27 5.27 -12.86
C ALA A 30 8.35 4.37 -12.22
N LYS A 31 9.46 4.96 -11.77
CA LYS A 31 10.51 4.26 -11.02
C LYS A 31 9.99 3.58 -9.76
N THR A 32 9.22 4.29 -8.94
CA THR A 32 8.66 3.73 -7.69
C THR A 32 7.56 2.73 -7.99
N THR A 33 6.71 3.00 -8.97
CA THR A 33 5.68 2.07 -9.43
C THR A 33 6.29 0.74 -9.86
N ASN A 34 7.34 0.76 -10.69
CA ASN A 34 8.00 -0.46 -11.16
C ASN A 34 8.59 -1.28 -10.01
N ARG A 35 9.28 -0.64 -9.04
CA ARG A 35 9.82 -1.33 -7.86
C ARG A 35 8.74 -2.02 -7.03
N VAL A 36 7.59 -1.37 -6.87
CA VAL A 36 6.45 -1.95 -6.15
C VAL A 36 5.87 -3.13 -6.93
N MET A 37 5.67 -3.00 -8.24
CA MET A 37 5.14 -4.09 -9.06
C MET A 37 6.08 -5.30 -9.09
N GLU A 38 7.40 -5.07 -9.18
CA GLU A 38 8.41 -6.13 -9.12
C GLU A 38 8.39 -6.87 -7.77
N ALA A 39 8.26 -6.13 -6.67
CA ALA A 39 8.11 -6.73 -5.34
C ALA A 39 6.80 -7.53 -5.20
N VAL A 40 5.70 -7.04 -5.78
CA VAL A 40 4.41 -7.74 -5.83
C VAL A 40 4.54 -9.07 -6.57
N ASP A 41 5.16 -9.05 -7.75
CA ASP A 41 5.37 -10.23 -8.59
C ASP A 41 6.30 -11.25 -7.91
N MET A 42 7.43 -10.78 -7.37
CA MET A 42 8.40 -11.61 -6.66
C MET A 42 7.78 -12.34 -5.46
N LEU A 43 6.88 -11.66 -4.75
CA LEU A 43 6.22 -12.19 -3.56
C LEU A 43 4.94 -12.96 -3.86
N GLY A 44 4.49 -12.98 -5.13
CA GLY A 44 3.18 -13.53 -5.52
C GLY A 44 2.03 -12.86 -4.78
N TYR A 45 2.17 -11.58 -4.42
CA TYR A 45 1.18 -10.87 -3.63
C TYR A 45 -0.06 -10.57 -4.47
N VAL A 46 -1.19 -11.18 -4.13
CA VAL A 46 -2.48 -10.87 -4.76
C VAL A 46 -3.31 -10.03 -3.79
N PRO A 47 -3.67 -8.78 -4.13
CA PRO A 47 -4.52 -7.98 -3.26
C PRO A 47 -5.92 -8.62 -3.19
N ASP A 48 -6.29 -9.13 -2.01
CA ASP A 48 -7.60 -9.71 -1.75
C ASP A 48 -8.72 -8.69 -2.06
N ALA A 49 -9.48 -8.95 -3.13
CA ALA A 49 -10.67 -8.18 -3.47
C ALA A 49 -11.72 -8.19 -2.33
N SER A 50 -11.75 -9.26 -1.54
CA SER A 50 -12.62 -9.45 -0.37
C SER A 50 -12.32 -8.45 0.75
N ALA A 51 -11.05 -8.03 0.91
CA ALA A 51 -10.67 -7.00 1.87
C ALA A 51 -11.09 -5.59 1.42
N LYS A 52 -11.31 -5.38 0.11
CA LYS A 52 -11.73 -4.10 -0.49
C LYS A 52 -13.14 -3.69 -0.03
N THR A 53 -14.04 -4.66 0.15
CA THR A 53 -15.42 -4.42 0.61
C THR A 53 -15.49 -4.16 2.12
N MET A 54 -14.65 -4.83 2.92
CA MET A 54 -14.62 -4.64 4.38
C MET A 54 -13.88 -3.36 4.83
N ARG A 55 -12.90 -2.90 4.03
CA ARG A 55 -12.17 -1.63 4.27
C ARG A 55 -12.81 -0.39 3.64
N GLY A 56 -13.92 -0.51 2.91
CA GLY A 56 -14.71 0.64 2.47
C GLY A 56 -15.29 1.45 3.65
N ARG A 57 -15.40 0.83 4.84
CA ARG A 57 -15.93 1.47 6.06
C ARG A 57 -14.87 1.96 7.05
N PHE A 58 -13.58 1.67 6.86
CA PHE A 58 -12.54 1.91 7.87
C PHE A 58 -11.26 2.61 7.39
N ASN A 59 -11.19 3.13 6.15
CA ASN A 59 -9.95 3.74 5.64
C ASN A 59 -9.95 5.27 5.46
N HIS A 60 -10.79 5.99 6.23
CA HIS A 60 -10.70 7.45 6.39
C HIS A 60 -10.15 7.89 7.75
N VAL A 61 -9.39 7.04 8.45
CA VAL A 61 -8.74 7.47 9.70
C VAL A 61 -7.31 7.93 9.39
N VAL A 62 -7.18 9.19 8.99
CA VAL A 62 -5.95 9.95 9.20
C VAL A 62 -6.06 10.49 10.64
N SER A 63 -5.50 9.77 11.62
CA SER A 63 -5.33 10.31 12.96
C SER A 63 -4.06 11.17 12.99
N ILE A 64 -4.22 12.49 13.01
CA ILE A 64 -3.14 13.39 13.44
C ILE A 64 -3.24 13.49 14.96
N ALA A 65 -2.36 12.77 15.67
CA ALA A 65 -2.11 13.04 17.08
C ALA A 65 -1.17 14.25 17.16
N CYS A 66 -1.74 15.46 17.08
CA CYS A 66 -1.05 16.67 17.48
C CYS A 66 -1.29 16.86 18.98
N ARG A 67 -0.31 16.50 19.81
CA ARG A 67 -0.30 16.92 21.21
C ARG A 67 0.12 18.39 21.20
N PHE A 68 -0.84 19.29 21.45
CA PHE A 68 -0.57 20.68 21.75
C PHE A 68 -0.60 20.85 23.27
N LEU A 69 0.53 21.33 23.80
CA LEU A 69 0.86 21.63 25.21
C LEU A 69 1.16 20.44 26.14
#